data_AF-A0A7V3JAA5-F1
#
_entry.id   AF-A0A7V3JAA5-F1
#
_cell.length_a   1.000
_cell.length_b   1.000
_cell.length_c   1.000
_cell.angle_alpha   90.00
_cell.angle_beta   90.00
_cell.angle_gamma   90.00
#
_symmetry.space_group_name_H-M   'P 1'
#
loop_
_entity.id
_entity.type
_entity.pdbx_description
1 polymer ?
#
loop_
_entity_poly.entity_id
_entity_poly.type
_entity_poly.pdbx_seq_one_letter_code
_entity_poly.pdbx_strand_id
1 'polypeptide(L)' 'MKEIYLSKEGLRRLQAELSHLKNIKRKEIIERIQEAKFYGDLAENAEYEAAKNEQAFVEGRILELESTL' A
#
# COMPACT_ATOMS: atom_id res chain seq x y z
N MET A 1 -23.68 -5.08 5.56
CA MET A 1 -22.75 -4.94 4.41
C MET A 1 -23.45 -4.09 3.37
N LYS A 2 -22.77 -3.11 2.78
CA LYS A 2 -23.33 -2.30 1.69
C LYS A 2 -23.19 -3.12 0.40
N GLU A 3 -24.28 -3.38 -0.32
CA GLU A 3 -24.20 -4.08 -1.61
C GLU A 3 -23.51 -3.19 -2.63
N ILE A 4 -22.34 -3.63 -3.11
CA ILE A 4 -21.56 -2.94 -4.13
C ILE A 4 -21.73 -3.69 -5.44
N TYR A 5 -22.31 -3.02 -6.43
CA TYR A 5 -22.47 -3.58 -7.78
C TYR A 5 -21.25 -3.23 -8.61
N LEU A 6 -20.46 -4.24 -8.96
CA LEU A 6 -19.27 -4.11 -9.80
C LEU A 6 -19.53 -4.66 -11.20
N SER A 7 -19.10 -3.93 -12.23
CA SER A 7 -18.97 -4.52 -13.56
C SER A 7 -17.83 -5.55 -13.56
N LYS A 8 -17.88 -6.52 -14.48
CA LYS A 8 -16.78 -7.50 -14.63
C LYS A 8 -15.42 -6.85 -14.83
N GLU A 9 -15.40 -5.73 -15.56
CA GLU A 9 -14.18 -4.94 -15.79
C GLU A 9 -13.74 -4.22 -14.51
N GLY A 10 -14.66 -3.61 -13.76
CA GLY A 10 -14.37 -3.00 -12.48
C GLY A 10 -13.78 -3.99 -11.48
N LEU A 11 -14.37 -5.19 -11.38
CA LEU A 11 -13.87 -6.26 -10.53
C LEU A 11 -12.42 -6.64 -10.88
N ARG A 12 -12.13 -6.85 -12.17
CA ARG A 12 -10.76 -7.18 -12.62
C ARG A 12 -9.75 -6.10 -12.28
N ARG A 13 -10.12 -4.83 -12.44
CA ARG A 13 -9.25 -3.69 -12.10
C ARG A 13 -8.93 -3.67 -10.62
N LEU A 14 -9.94 -3.83 -9.76
CA LEU A 14 -9.74 -3.85 -8.30
C LEU A 14 -8.90 -5.05 -7.86
N GLN A 15 -9.08 -6.22 -8.45
CA GLN A 15 -8.25 -7.40 -8.19
C GLN A 15 -6.79 -7.20 -8.65
N ALA A 16 -6.58 -6.58 -9.82
CA ALA A 16 -5.24 -6.27 -10.31
C ALA A 16 -4.55 -5.23 -9.42
N GLU A 17 -5.27 -4.19 -9.00
CA GLU A 17 -4.79 -3.18 -8.05
C GLU A 17 -4.38 -3.85 -6.73
N LEU A 18 -5.27 -4.66 -6.13
CA LEU A 18 -4.98 -5.36 -4.88
C LEU A 18 -3.74 -6.26 -5.00
N SER A 19 -3.62 -7.00 -6.11
CA SER A 19 -2.46 -7.85 -6.37
C SER A 19 -1.17 -7.04 -6.47
N HIS A 20 -1.19 -5.93 -7.20
CA HIS A 20 -0.04 -5.05 -7.32
C HIS A 20 0.37 -4.46 -5.96
N LEU A 21 -0.60 -3.95 -5.19
CA LEU A 21 -0.34 -3.37 -3.87
C LEU A 21 0.29 -4.39 -2.90
N LYS A 22 -0.25 -5.61 -2.84
CA LYS A 22 0.24 -6.65 -1.92
C LYS A 22 1.57 -7.27 -2.33
N ASN A 23 1.77 -7.51 -3.63
CA ASN A 23 2.88 -8.33 -4.11
C ASN A 23 4.10 -7.53 -4.56
N ILE A 24 3.88 -6.27 -4.98
CA ILE A 24 4.92 -5.38 -5.49
C ILE A 24 5.09 -4.21 -4.52
N LYS A 25 4.09 -3.34 -4.41
CA LYS A 25 4.24 -2.04 -3.75
C LYS A 25 4.60 -2.14 -2.27
N ARG A 26 3.95 -3.05 -1.54
CA ARG A 26 4.26 -3.31 -0.13
C ARG A 26 5.72 -3.69 0.09
N LYS A 27 6.32 -4.48 -0.82
CA LYS A 27 7.73 -4.89 -0.70
C LYS A 27 8.67 -3.72 -0.95
N GLU A 28 8.42 -2.94 -2.00
CA GLU A 28 9.20 -1.73 -2.31
C GLU A 28 9.21 -0.74 -1.14
N ILE A 29 8.07 -0.54 -0.48
CA ILE A 29 7.97 0.35 0.68
C ILE A 29 8.79 -0.20 1.87
N ILE A 30 8.73 -1.51 2.11
CA ILE A 30 9.54 -2.15 3.16
C ILE A 30 11.02 -1.94 2.89
N GLU A 31 11.47 -2.16 1.65
CA GLU A 31 12.86 -1.96 1.23
C GLU A 31 13.29 -0.50 1.46
N ARG A 32 12.50 0.48 1.01
CA ARG A 32 12.78 1.91 1.26
C ARG A 32 12.84 2.27 2.74
N ILE A 33 11.95 1.71 3.57
CA ILE A 33 12.00 1.91 5.03
C ILE A 33 13.30 1.33 5.60
N GLN A 34 13.72 0.15 5.16
CA GLN A 34 14.97 -0.45 5.63
C GLN A 34 16.18 0.38 5.21
N GLU A 35 16.23 0.80 3.95
CA GLU A 35 17.29 1.68 3.43
C GLU A 35 17.36 2.98 4.23
N ALA A 36 16.23 3.67 4.41
CA ALA A 36 16.17 4.90 5.18
C ALA A 36 16.65 4.71 6.63
N LYS A 37 16.42 3.53 7.24
CA LYS A 37 16.93 3.23 8.59
C LYS A 37 18.45 3.15 8.70
N PHE A 38 19.16 2.88 7.61
CA PHE A 38 20.62 2.85 7.62
C PHE A 38 21.25 4.24 7.59
N TYR A 39 20.52 5.29 7.20
CA TYR A 39 21.06 6.64 6.99
C TYR A 39 21.14 7.53 8.24
N GLY A 40 21.14 6.96 9.44
CA GLY A 40 21.33 7.71 10.69
C GLY A 40 20.03 8.05 11.40
N ASP A 41 19.93 9.26 11.96
CA ASP A 41 18.86 9.60 12.90
C ASP A 41 17.49 9.64 12.22
N LEU A 42 16.58 8.77 12.67
CA LEU A 42 15.29 8.53 12.00
C LEU A 42 14.35 9.73 12.11
N ALA A 43 14.48 10.51 13.18
CA ALA A 43 13.57 11.61 13.50
C ALA A 43 13.64 12.78 12.50
N GLU A 44 14.77 12.92 11.80
CA GLU A 44 14.97 13.95 10.77
C GLU A 44 14.98 13.36 9.36
N ASN A 45 14.85 12.04 9.22
CA ASN A 45 14.93 11.36 7.94
C ASN A 45 13.60 11.50 7.18
N ALA A 46 13.53 12.50 6.31
CA ALA A 46 12.37 12.77 5.46
C ALA A 46 11.97 11.59 4.58
N GLU A 47 12.93 10.76 4.13
CA GLU A 47 12.64 9.57 3.33
C GLU A 47 11.99 8.47 4.18
N TYR A 48 12.42 8.31 5.43
CA TYR A 48 11.80 7.38 6.37
C TYR A 48 10.34 7.76 6.64
N GLU A 49 10.09 9.03 6.95
CA GLU A 49 8.73 9.55 7.19
C GLU A 49 7.84 9.43 5.94
N ALA A 50 8.38 9.76 4.76
CA ALA A 50 7.66 9.58 3.50
C ALA A 50 7.28 8.12 3.25
N ALA A 51 8.22 7.18 3.44
CA ALA A 51 7.98 5.76 3.26
C ALA A 51 6.98 5.20 4.29
N LYS A 52 7.00 5.69 5.54
CA LYS A 52 6.00 5.35 6.57
C LYS A 52 4.60 5.86 6.24
N ASN A 53 4.48 7.07 5.72
CA ASN A 53 3.19 7.62 5.28
C ASN A 53 2.63 6.85 4.07
N GLU A 54 3.48 6.53 3.11
CA GLU A 54 3.11 5.72 1.95
C GLU A 54 2.69 4.31 2.36
N GLN A 55 3.38 3.70 3.34
CA GLN A 55 2.97 2.44 3.95
C GLN A 55 1.55 2.53 4.50
N ALA A 56 1.24 3.55 5.31
CA ALA A 56 -0.08 3.72 5.90
C ALA A 56 -1.18 3.85 4.84
N PHE A 57 -0.92 4.62 3.77
CA PHE A 57 -1.86 4.76 2.66
C PHE A 57 -2.11 3.45 1.91
N VAL A 58 -1.04 2.73 1.55
CA VAL A 58 -1.14 1.46 0.83
C VAL A 58 -1.85 0.40 1.66
N GLU A 59 -1.53 0.28 2.95
CA GLU A 59 -2.22 -0.66 3.83
C GLU A 59 -3.70 -0.32 4.00
N GLY A 60 -4.04 0.96 4.12
CA GLY A 60 -5.43 1.42 4.15
C GLY A 60 -6.19 1.03 2.87
N ARG A 61 -5.58 1.23 1.70
CA ARG A 61 -6.17 0.85 0.42
C ARG A 61 -6.34 -0.66 0.26
N ILE A 62 -5.37 -1.45 0.72
CA ILE A 62 -5.47 -2.92 0.72
C ILE A 62 -6.65 -3.37 1.57
N LEU A 63 -6.83 -2.83 2.78
CA LEU A 63 -7.95 -3.17 3.64
C LEU A 63 -9.31 -2.79 3.01
N GLU A 64 -9.40 -1.62 2.38
CA GLU A 64 -10.60 -1.19 1.66
C GLU A 64 -10.95 -2.16 0.52
N LEU A 65 -9.95 -2.54 -0.29
CA LEU A 65 -10.12 -3.47 -1.41
C LEU A 65 -10.49 -4.87 -0.93
N GLU A 66 -9.85 -5.39 0.12
CA GLU A 66 -10.16 -6.69 0.73
C GLU A 66 -11.56 -6.72 1.37
N SER A 67 -12.07 -5.57 1.84
CA SER A 67 -13.45 -5.46 2.32
C SER A 67 -14.48 -5.32 1.19
N THR A 68 -14.04 -4.89 0.00
CA THR A 68 -14.91 -4.61 -1.15
C THR A 68 -15.06 -5.81 -2.09
N LEU A 69 -13.98 -6.59 -2.25
CA LEU A 69 -13.87 -7.76 -3.12
C LEU A 69 -14.37 -9.05 -2.46
#